data_AF-A0A927VM44-F1
#
_entry.id   AF-A0A927VM44-F1
#
_cell.length_a   1.000
_cell.length_b   1.000
_cell.length_c   1.000
_cell.angle_alpha   90.00
_cell.angle_beta   90.00
_cell.angle_gamma   90.00
#
_symmetry.space_group_name_H-M   'P 1'
#
loop_
_entity.id
_entity.type
_entity.pdbx_description
1 polymer ?
#
loop_
_entity_poly.entity_id
_entity_poly.type
_entity_poly.pdbx_seq_one_letter_code
_entity_poly.pdbx_strand_id
1 'polypeptide(L)' 'LGAGMAFADGDPIQVVNNLSNFIFSMIRAIGLILLGLGIMQVGLSLKSHDPSQRANGFLTLAGGIIITFTKEILAMITG' A
#
# COMPACT_ATOMS: atom_id res chain seq x y z
N LEU A 1 13.61 -40.67 -6.62
CA LEU A 1 13.16 -39.44 -5.93
C LEU A 1 13.86 -38.26 -6.61
N GLY A 2 13.22 -37.70 -7.64
CA GLY A 2 13.75 -36.56 -8.37
C GLY A 2 13.58 -35.31 -7.53
N ALA A 3 14.69 -34.80 -6.98
CA ALA A 3 14.75 -33.42 -6.58
C ALA A 3 14.53 -32.59 -7.85
N GLY A 4 13.29 -32.11 -8.04
CA GLY A 4 12.98 -31.18 -9.11
C GLY A 4 13.91 -30.00 -8.96
N MET A 5 14.90 -29.91 -9.84
CA MET A 5 15.67 -28.69 -10.02
C MET A 5 14.63 -27.64 -10.40
N ALA A 6 14.32 -26.73 -9.47
CA ALA A 6 13.58 -25.53 -9.79
C ALA A 6 14.53 -24.67 -10.62
N PHE A 7 14.53 -24.90 -11.93
CA PHE A 7 15.21 -24.03 -12.87
C PHE A 7 14.59 -22.63 -12.70
N ALA A 8 15.42 -21.64 -12.40
CA ALA A 8 15.09 -20.25 -12.70
C ALA A 8 15.14 -20.12 -14.23
N ASP A 9 14.14 -20.68 -14.91
CA ASP A 9 13.98 -20.61 -16.37
C ASP A 9 13.43 -19.24 -16.78
N GLY A 10 14.08 -18.20 -16.30
CA GLY A 10 13.71 -16.80 -16.49
C GLY A 10 14.87 -15.94 -16.02
N ASP A 11 15.34 -15.06 -16.92
CA ASP A 11 16.36 -14.04 -16.68
C ASP A 11 16.30 -13.53 -15.22
N PRO A 12 17.42 -13.54 -14.46
CA PRO A 12 17.45 -13.05 -13.07
C PRO A 12 16.79 -11.68 -12.87
N ILE A 13 16.79 -10.83 -13.90
CA ILE A 13 16.10 -9.53 -13.89
C ILE A 13 14.57 -9.69 -13.80
N GLN A 14 13.98 -10.70 -14.45
CA GLN A 14 12.54 -10.96 -14.34
C GLN A 14 12.11 -11.38 -12.93
N VAL A 15 12.93 -12.20 -12.24
CA VAL A 15 12.64 -12.60 -10.86
C VAL A 15 12.60 -11.39 -9.93
N VAL A 16 13.56 -10.48 -10.08
CA VAL A 16 13.61 -9.22 -9.32
C VAL A 16 12.39 -8.34 -9.64
N ASN A 17 12.00 -8.20 -10.91
CA ASN A 17 10.83 -7.42 -11.30
C ASN A 17 9.52 -7.97 -10.71
N ASN A 18 9.36 -9.30 -10.68
CA ASN A 18 8.20 -9.95 -10.08
C ASN A 18 8.16 -9.75 -8.56
N LEU A 19 9.31 -9.81 -7.89
CA LEU A 19 9.43 -9.48 -6.47
C LEU A 19 9.05 -8.01 -6.21
N SER A 20 9.55 -7.06 -7.00
CA SER A 20 9.18 -5.65 -6.86
C SER A 20 7.67 -5.44 -7.03
N ASN A 21 7.06 -6.08 -8.03
CA ASN A 21 5.61 -6.03 -8.24
C ASN A 21 4.82 -6.60 -7.05
N PHE A 22 5.28 -7.72 -6.48
CA PHE A 22 4.69 -8.31 -5.29
C PHE A 22 4.76 -7.35 -4.10
N ILE A 23 5.93 -6.77 -3.82
CA ILE A 23 6.10 -5.81 -2.71
C ILE A 23 5.20 -4.58 -2.88
N PHE A 24 5.14 -3.99 -4.08
CA PHE A 24 4.23 -2.87 -4.34
C PHE A 24 2.75 -3.26 -4.18
N SER A 25 2.37 -4.50 -4.51
CA SER A 25 1.01 -4.99 -4.28
C SER A 25 0.67 -5.10 -2.79
N MET A 26 1.64 -5.51 -1.95
CA MET A 26 1.47 -5.54 -0.49
C MET A 26 1.37 -4.13 0.09
N ILE A 27 2.22 -3.20 -0.35
CA ILE A 27 2.17 -1.79 0.06
C ILE A 27 0.80 -1.18 -0.27
N ARG A 28 0.29 -1.44 -1.49
CA ARG A 28 -1.04 -0.99 -1.89
C ARG A 28 -2.14 -1.59 -1.04
N ALA A 29 -2.08 -2.89 -0.73
CA ALA A 29 -3.04 -3.54 0.14
C ALA A 29 -3.06 -2.91 1.55
N ILE A 30 -1.88 -2.59 2.11
CA ILE A 30 -1.76 -1.86 3.37
C ILE A 30 -2.37 -0.46 3.26
N GLY A 31 -2.12 0.25 2.16
CA GLY A 31 -2.74 1.56 1.89
C GLY A 31 -4.26 1.51 1.92
N LEU A 32 -4.87 0.51 1.26
CA LEU A 32 -6.33 0.31 1.27
C LEU A 32 -6.88 -0.01 2.66
N ILE A 33 -6.15 -0.75 3.49
CA ILE A 33 -6.53 -1.01 4.88
C ILE A 33 -6.51 0.29 5.70
N LEU A 34 -5.45 1.08 5.58
CA LEU A 34 -5.33 2.38 6.25
C LEU A 34 -6.42 3.36 5.81
N LEU A 35 -6.83 3.32 4.53
CA LEU A 35 -7.99 4.07 4.06
C LEU A 35 -9.27 3.63 4.78
N GLY A 36 -9.53 2.32 4.87
CA GLY A 36 -10.68 1.80 5.60
C GLY A 36 -10.68 2.24 7.07
N LEU A 37 -9.53 2.17 7.74
CA LEU A 37 -9.37 2.64 9.12
C LEU A 37 -9.55 4.16 9.25
N GLY A 38 -9.01 4.94 8.32
CA GLY A 38 -9.15 6.40 8.30
C GLY A 38 -10.60 6.84 8.08
N ILE A 39 -11.36 6.15 7.22
CA ILE A 39 -12.78 6.44 7.00
C ILE A 39 -13.57 6.20 8.30
N MET A 40 -13.31 5.09 9.00
CA MET A 40 -13.96 4.80 10.29
C MET A 40 -13.63 5.86 11.34
N GLN A 41 -12.38 6.34 11.40
CA GLN A 41 -11.98 7.42 12.31
C GLN A 41 -12.69 8.74 11.97
N VAL A 42 -12.78 9.12 10.70
CA VAL A 42 -13.53 10.32 10.30
C VAL A 42 -15.01 10.17 10.62
N GLY A 43 -15.63 9.03 10.36
CA GLY A 43 -17.03 8.76 10.71
C GLY A 43 -17.33 8.90 12.21
N LEU A 44 -16.46 8.38 13.07
CA LEU A 44 -16.57 8.54 14.53
C LEU A 44 -16.33 9.99 14.96
N SER A 45 -15.39 10.68 14.31
CA SER A 45 -15.08 12.08 14.58
C SER A 45 -16.21 13.07 14.22
N LEU A 46 -17.20 12.65 13.44
CA LEU A 46 -18.40 13.44 13.19
C LEU A 46 -19.35 13.42 14.40
N LYS A 47 -19.35 12.33 15.17
CA LYS A 47 -20.12 12.19 16.42
C LYS A 47 -19.40 12.81 17.61
N SER A 48 -18.09 12.62 17.70
CA SER A 48 -17.24 13.18 18.75
C SER A 48 -16.87 14.62 18.34
N HIS A 49 -17.34 15.65 19.04
CA HIS A 49 -17.03 17.05 18.69
C HIS A 49 -15.55 17.45 18.96
N ASP A 50 -14.66 16.47 19.12
CA ASP A 50 -13.25 16.61 19.44
C ASP A 50 -12.41 16.87 18.17
N PRO A 51 -11.76 18.05 18.08
CA PRO A 51 -10.96 18.42 16.91
C PRO A 51 -9.82 17.45 16.60
N SER A 52 -9.26 16.79 17.63
CA SER A 52 -8.16 15.84 17.48
C SER A 52 -8.58 14.54 16.80
N GLN A 53 -9.80 14.03 17.05
CA GLN A 53 -10.32 12.85 16.34
C GLN A 53 -10.51 13.13 14.86
N ARG A 54 -10.98 14.34 14.53
CA ARG A 54 -11.14 14.78 13.14
C ARG A 54 -9.78 14.88 12.46
N ALA A 55 -8.84 15.60 13.07
CA ALA A 55 -7.50 15.77 12.53
C ALA A 55 -6.78 14.42 12.31
N ASN A 56 -6.81 13.51 13.29
CA ASN A 56 -6.15 12.22 13.19
C ASN A 56 -6.81 11.29 12.14
N GLY A 57 -8.14 11.32 12.04
CA GLY A 57 -8.87 10.61 10.99
C GLY A 57 -8.52 11.10 9.59
N PHE A 58 -8.47 12.42 9.39
CA PHE A 58 -8.07 13.01 8.11
C PHE A 58 -6.60 12.75 7.75
N LEU A 59 -5.69 12.79 8.72
CA LEU A 59 -4.28 12.45 8.51
C LEU A 59 -4.10 10.97 8.11
N THR A 60 -4.84 10.06 8.75
CA THR A 60 -4.82 8.63 8.41
C THR A 60 -5.37 8.40 6.99
N LEU A 61 -6.43 9.12 6.61
CA LEU A 61 -6.94 9.09 5.24
C LEU A 61 -5.91 9.57 4.22
N ALA A 62 -5.34 10.75 4.44
CA ALA A 62 -4.35 11.32 3.52
C ALA A 62 -3.13 10.39 3.37
N GLY A 63 -2.62 9.84 4.48
CA GLY A 63 -1.55 8.85 4.47
C GLY A 63 -1.94 7.57 3.73
N GLY A 64 -3.15 7.06 3.94
CA GLY A 64 -3.66 5.88 3.23
C GLY A 64 -3.77 6.08 1.71
N ILE A 65 -4.17 7.28 1.25
CA ILE A 65 -4.23 7.61 -0.17
C ILE A 65 -2.81 7.56 -0.76
N ILE A 66 -1.87 8.27 -0.14
CA ILE A 66 -0.48 8.33 -0.62
C ILE A 66 0.13 6.93 -0.66
N ILE A 67 -0.06 6.11 0.38
CA ILE A 67 0.48 4.75 0.44
C ILE A 67 -0.11 3.88 -0.67
N THR A 68 -1.42 3.96 -0.91
CA THR A 68 -2.12 3.19 -1.95
C THR A 68 -1.56 3.45 -3.34
N PHE A 69 -1.18 4.69 -3.60
CA PHE A 69 -0.67 5.14 -4.90
C PHE A 69 0.86 5.29 -4.94
N THR A 70 1.60 4.74 -3.97
CA THR A 70 3.07 4.91 -3.89
C THR A 70 3.77 4.47 -5.18
N LYS A 71 3.31 3.38 -5.81
CA LYS A 71 3.93 2.88 -7.06
C LYS A 71 3.69 3.84 -8.22
N GLU A 72 2.47 4.34 -8.35
CA GLU A 72 2.05 5.31 -9.36
C GLU A 72 2.77 6.66 -9.17
N ILE A 73 2.91 7.12 -7.92
CA ILE A 73 3.68 8.34 -7.58
C ILE A 73 5.16 8.15 -7.93
N LEU A 74 5.74 7.00 -7.58
CA LEU A 74 7.13 6.70 -7.91
C LEU A 74 7.36 6.75 -9.43
N ALA A 75 6.52 6.09 -10.21
CA ALA A 75 6.59 6.13 -11.67
C ALA A 75 6.48 7.57 -12.22
N MET A 76 5.57 8.38 -11.67
CA MET A 76 5.41 9.78 -12.08
C MET A 76 6.66 10.63 -11.85
N ILE A 77 7.41 10.38 -10.77
CA ILE A 77 8.63 11.14 -10.46
C ILE A 77 9.89 10.56 -11.11
N THR A 78 9.92 9.26 -11.41
CA THR A 78 11.10 8.61 -12.03
C THR A 78 11.06 8.57 -13.55
N GLY A 79 9.89 8.77 -14.17
CA GLY A 79 9.69 8.67 -15.62
C GLY A 79 9.34 7.27 -16.06
#